data_AF-A0A955X6P5-F1
#
_entry.id   AF-A0A955X6P5-F1
#
_cell.length_a   1.000
_cell.length_b   1.000
_cell.length_c   1.000
_cell.angle_alpha   90.00
_cell.angle_beta   90.00
_cell.angle_gamma   90.00
#
_symmetry.space_group_name_H-M   'P 1'
#
loop_
_entity.id
_entity.type
_entity.pdbx_description
1 polymer ?
#
loop_
_entity_poly.entity_id
_entity_poly.type
_entity_poly.pdbx_seq_one_letter_code
_entity_poly.pdbx_strand_id
1 'polypeptide(L)'
;MKRFTKTVLSVSATLALVTGVYLRGAEARAPSVATCTVTVEHRLNNNLTSSYSSSFSVQAGQPFDDDRSTATRQKTFSATLQDGAVPVVSIDYFEDVSVFDAVSVGTTLELPRRGTTYTTSGRNGFFTSNPSSANHITSYSLACVR
;
A
#
# COMPACT_ATOMS: atom_id res chain seq x y z
N MET A 1 -57.46 64.31 -28.14
CA MET A 1 -57.45 64.73 -26.72
C MET A 1 -56.09 64.41 -26.12
N LYS A 2 -55.47 65.41 -25.49
CA LYS A 2 -54.49 65.40 -24.37
C LYS A 2 -53.18 64.56 -24.46
N ARG A 3 -52.10 65.36 -24.47
CA ARG A 3 -50.68 65.13 -24.09
C ARG A 3 -50.49 64.18 -22.89
N PHE A 4 -49.33 63.52 -22.78
CA PHE A 4 -48.29 63.83 -21.76
C PHE A 4 -47.01 62.98 -21.91
N THR A 5 -45.89 63.69 -21.79
CA THR A 5 -44.47 63.33 -21.72
C THR A 5 -44.13 62.43 -20.52
N LYS A 6 -43.10 61.57 -20.62
CA LYS A 6 -41.90 61.58 -19.73
C LYS A 6 -40.91 60.43 -19.99
N THR A 7 -39.69 60.83 -20.33
CA THR A 7 -38.41 60.12 -20.22
C THR A 7 -38.05 59.85 -18.76
N VAL A 8 -37.51 58.67 -18.44
CA VAL A 8 -36.60 58.46 -17.28
C VAL A 8 -35.54 57.44 -17.67
N LEU A 9 -34.29 57.91 -17.78
CA LEU A 9 -33.07 57.09 -17.74
C LEU A 9 -32.89 56.52 -16.32
N SER A 10 -32.46 55.27 -16.22
CA SER A 10 -31.72 54.81 -15.04
C SER A 10 -30.49 54.04 -15.49
N VAL A 11 -29.34 54.68 -15.33
CA VAL A 11 -28.00 54.10 -15.39
C VAL A 11 -27.70 53.53 -14.01
N SER A 12 -27.26 52.29 -13.92
CA SER A 12 -26.62 51.76 -12.72
C SER A 12 -25.41 50.96 -13.15
N ALA A 13 -24.25 51.61 -13.07
CA ALA A 13 -22.95 50.99 -13.19
C ALA A 13 -22.58 50.38 -11.84
N THR A 14 -22.46 49.05 -11.77
CA THR A 14 -21.84 48.36 -10.64
C THR A 14 -20.40 48.04 -11.01
N LEU A 15 -19.49 48.88 -10.50
CA LEU A 15 -18.06 48.65 -10.48
C LEU A 15 -17.75 47.69 -9.32
N ALA A 16 -17.58 46.39 -9.61
CA ALA A 16 -17.06 45.44 -8.64
C ALA A 16 -15.55 45.30 -8.84
N LEU A 17 -14.81 46.14 -8.13
CA LEU A 17 -13.42 45.89 -7.78
C LEU A 17 -13.39 44.89 -6.61
N VAL A 18 -12.38 44.03 -6.64
CA VAL A 18 -11.61 43.48 -5.49
C VAL A 18 -11.50 41.95 -5.47
N THR A 19 -10.23 41.55 -5.33
CA THR A 19 -9.68 40.25 -4.97
C THR A 19 -9.73 39.15 -6.02
N GLY A 20 -8.69 39.15 -6.86
CA GLY A 20 -8.15 37.91 -7.40
C GLY A 20 -7.77 36.99 -6.23
N VAL A 21 -8.66 36.06 -5.92
CA VAL A 21 -8.33 34.89 -5.11
C VAL A 21 -7.31 34.11 -5.91
N TYR A 22 -6.04 34.24 -5.55
CA TYR A 22 -5.03 33.27 -5.94
C TYR A 22 -5.42 31.96 -5.28
N LEU A 23 -6.23 31.16 -5.98
CA LEU A 23 -6.29 29.72 -5.75
C LEU A 23 -4.87 29.23 -5.99
N ARG A 24 -4.08 29.17 -4.91
CA ARG A 24 -2.91 28.29 -4.87
C ARG A 24 -3.49 26.91 -5.11
N GLY A 25 -3.41 26.44 -6.35
CA GLY A 25 -3.62 25.03 -6.65
C GLY A 25 -2.71 24.29 -5.68
N ALA A 26 -3.31 23.52 -4.77
CA ALA A 26 -2.56 22.50 -4.06
C ALA A 26 -2.01 21.62 -5.18
N GLU A 27 -0.73 21.76 -5.48
CA GLU A 27 -0.05 20.87 -6.40
C GLU A 27 -0.14 19.50 -5.76
N ALA A 28 -1.06 18.67 -6.27
CA ALA A 28 -1.28 17.34 -5.79
C ALA A 28 0.04 16.61 -5.98
N ARG A 29 0.80 16.45 -4.89
CA ARG A 29 2.06 15.72 -4.91
C ARG A 29 1.75 14.34 -5.46
N ALA A 30 2.43 13.97 -6.54
CA ALA A 30 2.28 12.63 -7.10
C ALA A 30 2.51 11.60 -5.97
N PRO A 31 1.61 10.63 -5.81
CA PRO A 31 1.71 9.67 -4.72
C PRO A 31 3.02 8.90 -4.83
N SER A 32 3.66 8.63 -3.69
CA SER A 32 4.85 7.77 -3.66
C SER A 32 4.49 6.38 -4.18
N VAL A 33 5.39 5.81 -4.99
CA VAL A 33 5.28 4.44 -5.52
C VAL A 33 6.56 3.71 -5.13
N ALA A 34 6.45 2.43 -4.82
CA ALA A 34 7.59 1.54 -4.63
C ALA A 34 7.38 0.26 -5.47
N THR A 35 8.47 -0.24 -6.05
CA THR A 35 8.52 -1.57 -6.68
C THR A 35 9.29 -2.50 -5.79
N CYS A 36 8.69 -3.65 -5.50
CA CYS A 36 9.18 -4.58 -4.50
C CYS A 36 9.21 -6.01 -5.04
N THR A 37 10.12 -6.81 -4.47
CA THR A 37 10.18 -8.25 -4.62
C THR A 37 10.16 -8.88 -3.24
N VAL A 38 9.24 -9.81 -3.03
CA VAL A 38 9.15 -10.58 -1.78
C VAL A 38 9.39 -12.05 -2.06
N THR A 39 10.03 -12.72 -1.11
CA THR A 39 10.13 -14.17 -1.05
C THR A 39 9.83 -14.62 0.37
N VAL A 40 8.95 -15.59 0.52
CA VAL A 40 8.67 -16.30 1.78
C VAL A 40 8.85 -17.78 1.53
N GLU A 41 9.60 -18.46 2.39
CA GLU A 41 9.86 -19.89 2.29
C GLU A 41 9.57 -20.57 3.62
N HIS A 42 8.81 -21.65 3.58
CA HIS A 42 8.56 -22.51 4.73
C HIS A 42 9.23 -23.88 4.54
N ARG A 43 10.03 -24.28 5.52
CA ARG A 43 10.76 -25.54 5.56
C ARG A 43 10.34 -26.39 6.74
N LEU A 44 10.08 -27.67 6.47
CA LEU A 44 9.83 -28.71 7.45
C LEU A 44 11.03 -29.66 7.47
N ASN A 45 11.70 -29.80 8.61
CA ASN A 45 12.91 -30.61 8.75
C ASN A 45 13.96 -30.27 7.66
N ASN A 46 14.14 -28.97 7.40
CA ASN A 46 15.00 -28.38 6.37
C ASN A 46 14.60 -28.66 4.90
N ASN A 47 13.50 -29.38 4.65
CA ASN A 47 12.95 -29.55 3.32
C ASN A 47 11.98 -28.41 2.99
N LEU A 48 12.15 -27.77 1.83
CA LEU A 48 11.22 -26.74 1.35
C LEU A 48 9.86 -27.37 1.06
N THR A 49 8.83 -26.87 1.72
CA THR A 49 7.46 -27.39 1.60
C THR A 49 6.51 -26.37 0.99
N SER A 50 6.72 -25.08 1.29
CA SER A 50 6.01 -23.98 0.65
C SER A 50 6.95 -22.85 0.30
N SER A 51 6.65 -22.16 -0.80
CA SER A 51 7.31 -20.93 -1.22
C SER A 51 6.29 -19.98 -1.84
N TYR A 52 6.45 -18.71 -1.51
CA TYR A 52 5.79 -17.60 -2.17
C TYR A 52 6.86 -16.64 -2.68
N SER A 53 6.74 -16.22 -3.93
CA SER A 53 7.55 -15.13 -4.47
C SER A 53 6.70 -14.28 -5.39
N SER A 54 6.84 -12.97 -5.26
CA SER A 54 6.09 -12.01 -6.08
C SER A 54 6.91 -10.74 -6.31
N SER A 55 6.74 -10.17 -7.49
CA SER A 55 7.21 -8.83 -7.84
C SER A 55 5.98 -7.94 -8.02
N PHE A 56 5.91 -6.84 -7.28
CA PHE A 56 4.73 -5.99 -7.23
C PHE A 56 5.11 -4.52 -7.11
N SER A 57 4.17 -3.64 -7.48
CA SER A 57 4.29 -2.22 -7.22
C SER A 57 3.17 -1.79 -6.27
N VAL A 58 3.52 -0.98 -5.28
CA VAL A 58 2.59 -0.45 -4.29
C VAL A 58 2.64 1.07 -4.31
N GLN A 59 1.47 1.70 -4.35
CA GLN A 59 1.33 3.15 -4.32
C GLN A 59 0.77 3.58 -2.97
N ALA A 60 1.17 4.75 -2.49
CA ALA A 60 0.62 5.32 -1.27
C ALA A 60 -0.91 5.42 -1.35
N GLY A 61 -1.60 4.81 -0.36
CA GLY A 61 -3.05 4.76 -0.29
C GLY A 61 -3.72 3.74 -1.22
N GLN A 62 -2.96 2.89 -1.91
CA GLN A 62 -3.47 1.78 -2.72
C GLN A 62 -2.75 0.48 -2.32
N PRO A 63 -3.40 -0.38 -1.50
CA PRO A 63 -2.80 -1.65 -1.14
C PRO A 63 -2.63 -2.54 -2.38
N PHE A 64 -1.60 -3.37 -2.33
CA PHE A 64 -1.46 -4.52 -3.22
C PHE A 64 -1.93 -5.75 -2.45
N ASP A 65 -2.88 -6.49 -3.00
CA ASP A 65 -3.40 -7.72 -2.40
C ASP A 65 -3.27 -8.87 -3.41
N ASP A 66 -2.79 -10.02 -2.94
CA ASP A 66 -2.74 -11.27 -3.68
C ASP A 66 -3.37 -12.38 -2.82
N ASP A 67 -4.57 -12.80 -3.22
CA ASP A 67 -5.30 -13.89 -2.58
C ASP A 67 -5.27 -15.14 -3.47
N ARG A 68 -4.61 -16.18 -2.97
CA ARG A 68 -4.45 -17.49 -3.62
C ARG A 68 -5.15 -18.58 -2.80
N SER A 69 -6.13 -18.19 -1.99
CA SER A 69 -6.90 -19.10 -1.14
C SER A 69 -7.74 -20.07 -1.97
N THR A 70 -8.04 -21.20 -1.35
CA THR A 70 -8.97 -22.21 -1.85
C THR A 70 -10.07 -22.44 -0.81
N ALA A 71 -11.06 -23.28 -1.12
CA ALA A 71 -12.13 -23.60 -0.18
C ALA A 71 -11.66 -24.20 1.16
N THR A 72 -10.44 -24.75 1.24
CA THR A 72 -9.92 -25.44 2.43
C THR A 72 -8.58 -24.90 2.93
N ARG A 73 -8.03 -23.86 2.27
CA ARG A 73 -6.73 -23.27 2.58
C ARG A 73 -6.76 -21.78 2.36
N GLN A 74 -6.42 -21.00 3.37
CA GLN A 74 -6.20 -19.57 3.23
C GLN A 74 -4.75 -19.29 2.86
N LYS A 75 -4.54 -18.46 1.83
CA LYS A 75 -3.24 -18.00 1.36
C LYS A 75 -3.35 -16.57 0.87
N THR A 76 -2.92 -15.63 1.68
CA THR A 76 -3.09 -14.20 1.41
C THR A 76 -1.77 -13.47 1.57
N PHE A 77 -1.54 -12.50 0.70
CA PHE A 77 -0.48 -11.53 0.82
C PHE A 77 -1.07 -10.14 0.63
N SER A 78 -0.65 -9.21 1.47
CA SER A 78 -0.95 -7.79 1.30
C SER A 78 0.30 -6.95 1.49
N ALA A 79 0.36 -5.82 0.78
CA ALA A 79 1.40 -4.83 0.92
C ALA A 79 0.81 -3.42 0.87
N THR A 80 1.32 -2.55 1.72
CA THR A 80 0.92 -1.13 1.77
C THR A 80 2.15 -0.25 1.72
N LEU A 81 1.97 0.96 1.18
CA LEU A 81 2.98 2.02 1.24
C LEU A 81 2.40 3.19 2.01
N GLN A 82 3.04 3.54 3.11
CA GLN A 82 2.76 4.75 3.84
C GLN A 82 3.69 5.85 3.34
N ASP A 83 3.12 6.95 2.83
CA ASP A 83 3.90 8.14 2.48
C ASP A 83 4.24 8.95 3.73
N GLY A 84 5.37 9.65 3.69
CA GLY A 84 5.88 10.41 4.83
C GLY A 84 7.22 11.07 4.54
N ALA A 85 7.88 11.55 5.60
CA ALA A 85 9.27 12.04 5.49
C ALA A 85 10.21 10.91 5.04
N VAL A 86 9.99 9.71 5.58
CA VAL A 86 10.59 8.45 5.13
C VAL A 86 9.42 7.52 4.79
N PRO A 87 9.21 7.18 3.51
CA PRO A 87 8.17 6.22 3.12
C PRO A 87 8.47 4.83 3.70
N VAL A 88 7.40 4.12 4.06
CA VAL A 88 7.50 2.79 4.67
C VAL A 88 6.62 1.82 3.88
N VAL A 89 7.22 0.73 3.41
CA VAL A 89 6.48 -0.42 2.88
C VAL A 89 6.21 -1.38 4.02
N SER A 90 4.96 -1.82 4.17
CA SER A 90 4.57 -2.86 5.13
C SER A 90 3.99 -4.03 4.36
N ILE A 91 4.35 -5.26 4.73
CA ILE A 91 3.76 -6.48 4.16
C ILE A 91 3.14 -7.34 5.25
N ASP A 92 2.11 -8.09 4.88
CA ASP A 92 1.51 -9.15 5.67
C ASP A 92 1.30 -10.37 4.77
N TYR A 93 1.81 -11.52 5.19
CA TYR A 93 1.66 -12.80 4.54
C TYR A 93 1.01 -13.77 5.52
N PHE A 94 0.06 -14.55 5.03
CA PHE A 94 -0.52 -15.68 5.75
C PHE A 94 -0.69 -16.87 4.79
N GLU A 95 -0.36 -18.07 5.27
CA GLU A 95 -0.62 -19.29 4.54
C GLU A 95 -0.89 -20.46 5.49
N ASP A 96 -1.98 -21.18 5.24
CA ASP A 96 -2.18 -22.54 5.77
C ASP A 96 -1.22 -23.50 5.05
N VAL A 97 -0.21 -23.99 5.78
CA VAL A 97 0.74 -24.99 5.25
C VAL A 97 0.28 -26.42 5.51
N SER A 98 -0.63 -26.63 6.47
CA SER A 98 -1.28 -27.92 6.72
C SER A 98 -2.68 -27.73 7.33
N VAL A 99 -3.39 -28.81 7.70
CA VAL A 99 -4.71 -28.72 8.36
C VAL A 99 -4.59 -28.09 9.75
N PHE A 100 -3.45 -28.27 10.40
CA PHE A 100 -3.21 -27.83 11.78
C PHE A 100 -2.10 -26.79 11.88
N ASP A 101 -1.49 -26.41 10.75
CA ASP A 101 -0.30 -25.59 10.71
C ASP A 101 -0.48 -24.41 9.75
N ALA A 102 -0.04 -23.24 10.20
CA ALA A 102 -0.05 -22.01 9.41
C ALA A 102 1.26 -21.25 9.59
N VAL A 103 1.57 -20.42 8.61
CA VAL A 103 2.67 -19.47 8.66
C VAL A 103 2.16 -18.05 8.47
N SER A 104 2.79 -17.09 9.16
CA SER A 104 2.48 -15.68 8.97
C SER A 104 3.70 -14.79 9.11
N VAL A 105 3.92 -13.91 8.14
CA VAL A 105 5.06 -12.99 8.11
C VAL A 105 4.54 -11.57 7.99
N GLY A 106 4.78 -10.76 9.01
CA GLY A 106 4.60 -9.32 8.96
C GLY A 106 5.97 -8.61 9.05
N THR A 107 6.24 -7.66 8.17
CA THR A 107 7.47 -6.84 8.26
C THR A 107 7.28 -5.47 7.62
N THR A 108 8.19 -4.56 7.93
CA THR A 108 8.23 -3.20 7.39
C THR A 108 9.62 -2.88 6.84
N LEU A 109 9.67 -1.98 5.86
CA LEU A 109 10.89 -1.54 5.21
C LEU A 109 10.83 -0.05 4.88
N GLU A 110 11.76 0.72 5.44
CA GLU A 110 11.90 2.15 5.19
C GLU A 110 12.66 2.42 3.88
N LEU A 111 12.22 3.42 3.11
CA LEU A 111 12.79 3.81 1.82
C LEU A 111 13.29 5.27 1.83
N PRO A 112 14.36 5.59 2.57
CA PRO A 112 14.78 6.98 2.79
C PRO A 112 15.30 7.70 1.54
N ARG A 113 15.79 6.99 0.52
CA ARG A 113 16.31 7.58 -0.72
C ARG A 113 15.65 6.96 -1.95
N ARG A 114 15.31 7.81 -2.94
CA ARG A 114 14.77 7.38 -4.23
C ARG A 114 15.83 6.64 -5.05
N GLY A 115 15.41 5.65 -5.85
CA GLY A 115 16.29 4.88 -6.73
C GLY A 115 17.31 3.98 -6.01
N THR A 116 17.28 3.89 -4.68
CA THR A 116 18.10 2.97 -3.90
C THR A 116 17.28 1.75 -3.51
N THR A 117 17.81 0.55 -3.72
CA THR A 117 17.19 -0.68 -3.23
C THR A 117 17.50 -0.87 -1.76
N TYR A 118 16.47 -1.09 -0.96
CA TYR A 118 16.56 -1.48 0.44
C TYR A 118 16.06 -2.90 0.60
N THR A 119 16.63 -3.64 1.56
CA THR A 119 16.29 -5.04 1.79
C THR A 119 16.13 -5.31 3.28
N THR A 120 15.15 -6.13 3.64
CA THR A 120 14.99 -6.72 4.98
C THR A 120 14.75 -8.21 4.85
N SER A 121 15.24 -8.99 5.80
CA SER A 121 15.08 -10.44 5.81
C SER A 121 15.06 -10.96 7.24
N GLY A 122 14.37 -12.06 7.48
CA GLY A 122 14.27 -12.62 8.81
C GLY A 122 13.70 -14.04 8.82
N ARG A 123 13.47 -14.55 10.03
CA ARG A 123 12.83 -15.85 10.27
C ARG A 123 11.76 -15.66 11.33
N ASN A 124 10.51 -15.89 10.97
CA ASN A 124 9.38 -15.83 11.90
C ASN A 124 8.13 -16.45 11.25
N GLY A 125 7.15 -16.83 12.07
CA GLY A 125 5.79 -17.06 11.59
C GLY A 125 5.42 -18.51 11.43
N PHE A 126 5.42 -19.29 12.50
CA PHE A 126 4.86 -20.64 12.48
C PHE A 126 3.89 -20.80 13.64
N PHE A 127 2.70 -21.32 13.34
CA PHE A 127 1.61 -21.57 14.28
C PHE A 127 1.11 -22.99 14.08
N THR A 128 0.88 -23.71 15.17
CA THR A 128 0.35 -25.08 15.11
C THR A 128 -0.64 -25.34 16.22
N SER A 129 -1.70 -26.09 15.92
CA SER A 129 -2.61 -26.66 16.91
C SER A 129 -2.27 -28.12 17.24
N ASN A 130 -1.31 -28.73 16.55
CA ASN A 130 -0.85 -30.09 16.79
C ASN A 130 0.67 -30.09 17.07
N PRO A 131 1.08 -29.92 18.34
CA PRO A 131 2.49 -29.78 18.68
C PRO A 131 3.28 -31.00 18.19
N SER A 132 4.34 -30.73 17.43
CA SER A 132 5.25 -31.75 16.89
C SER A 132 6.70 -31.38 17.21
N SER A 133 7.57 -32.39 17.28
CA SER A 133 9.03 -32.19 17.42
C SER A 133 9.71 -31.83 16.09
N ALA A 134 8.93 -31.65 15.02
CA ALA A 134 9.47 -31.32 13.72
C ALA A 134 10.01 -29.88 13.72
N ASN A 135 11.10 -29.67 12.99
CA ASN A 135 11.71 -28.36 12.88
C ASN A 135 11.00 -27.55 11.80
N HIS A 136 10.34 -26.46 12.20
CA HIS A 136 9.60 -25.55 11.32
C HIS A 136 10.36 -24.24 11.18
N ILE A 137 10.73 -23.90 9.95
CA ILE A 137 11.46 -22.65 9.66
C ILE A 137 10.71 -21.90 8.57
N THR A 138 10.20 -20.74 8.90
CA THR A 138 9.68 -19.77 7.93
C THR A 138 10.68 -18.62 7.81
N SER A 139 11.19 -18.39 6.60
CA SER A 139 12.13 -17.30 6.29
C SER A 139 11.54 -16.38 5.24
N TYR A 140 11.88 -15.09 5.33
CA TYR A 140 11.45 -14.10 4.34
C TYR A 140 12.59 -13.19 3.89
N SER A 141 12.41 -12.62 2.71
CA SER A 141 13.20 -11.52 2.15
C SER A 141 12.25 -10.55 1.45
N LEU A 142 12.39 -9.25 1.73
CA LEU A 142 11.69 -8.18 1.05
C LEU A 142 12.73 -7.17 0.57
N ALA A 143 12.75 -6.91 -0.73
CA ALA A 143 13.55 -5.86 -1.34
C ALA A 143 12.65 -4.87 -2.07
N CYS A 144 12.90 -3.58 -1.91
CA CYS A 144 12.07 -2.52 -2.49
C CYS A 144 12.92 -1.35 -2.98
N VAL A 145 12.44 -0.69 -4.03
CA VAL A 145 12.97 0.58 -4.56
C VAL A 145 11.83 1.56 -4.78
N ARG A 146 12.06 2.82 -4.44
CA ARG A 146 11.13 3.95 -4.66
C ARG A 146 11.44 4.68 -5.97
#